data_AF-A0A821U6H9-F1
#
_entry.id   AF-A0A821U6H9-F1
#
_cell.length_a   1.000
_cell.length_b   1.000
_cell.length_c   1.000
_cell.angle_alpha   90.00
_cell.angle_beta   90.00
_cell.angle_gamma   90.00
#
_symmetry.space_group_name_H-M   'P 1'
#
loop_
_entity.id
_entity.type
_entity.pdbx_description
1 polymer ?
#
loop_
_entity_poly.entity_id
_entity_poly.type
_entity_poly.pdbx_seq_one_letter_code
_entity_poly.pdbx_strand_id
1 'polypeptide(L)'
;MEQEWKEDVFDCCSDCPVCCYGWCCTACLFGSNAEQISGKNCCLMCCAYQILALCALCWVPHYFERQKLREKYNLKSNPSCGDCPTTLLCSPCALCQE
;
A
#
# COMPACT_ATOMS: atom_id res chain seq x y z
N MET A 1 22.85 -3.50 0.97
CA MET A 1 22.18 -4.75 0.58
C MET A 1 20.68 -4.52 0.67
N GLU A 2 19.97 -4.70 -0.43
CA GLU A 2 18.51 -4.59 -0.46
C GLU A 2 17.87 -5.73 0.37
N GLN A 3 16.80 -5.41 1.10
CA GLN A 3 16.02 -6.34 1.93
C GLN A 3 14.90 -6.98 1.11
N GLU A 4 14.51 -8.20 1.47
CA GLU A 4 13.35 -8.89 0.86
C GLU A 4 12.06 -8.54 1.59
N TRP A 5 10.94 -8.60 0.86
CA TRP A 5 9.62 -8.49 1.47
C TRP A 5 9.37 -9.67 2.40
N LYS A 6 8.69 -9.43 3.52
CA LYS A 6 8.32 -10.49 4.47
C LYS A 6 7.29 -11.45 3.87
N GLU A 7 6.33 -10.88 3.17
CA GLU A 7 5.19 -11.57 2.57
C GLU A 7 5.16 -11.27 1.06
N ASP A 8 4.64 -12.19 0.25
CA ASP A 8 4.33 -11.89 -1.15
C ASP A 8 3.01 -11.10 -1.23
N VAL A 9 2.81 -10.30 -2.27
CA VAL A 9 1.58 -9.51 -2.46
C VAL A 9 0.35 -10.41 -2.49
N PHE A 10 0.46 -11.60 -3.08
CA PHE A 10 -0.66 -12.53 -3.17
C PHE A 10 -0.96 -13.26 -1.86
N ASP A 11 -0.09 -13.14 -0.86
CA ASP A 11 -0.29 -13.69 0.49
C ASP A 11 -0.82 -12.63 1.47
N CYS A 12 -1.55 -11.64 0.97
CA CYS A 12 -2.07 -10.48 1.72
C CYS A 12 -2.96 -10.79 2.93
N CYS A 13 -3.37 -12.05 3.13
CA CYS A 13 -4.15 -12.49 4.29
C CYS A 13 -3.39 -13.44 5.22
N SER A 14 -2.06 -13.52 5.09
CA SER A 14 -1.21 -14.14 6.11
C SER A 14 -1.36 -13.42 7.46
N ASP A 15 -1.44 -12.08 7.44
CA ASP A 15 -1.82 -11.25 8.57
C ASP A 15 -3.33 -10.97 8.61
N CYS A 16 -4.09 -11.90 9.19
CA CYS A 16 -5.55 -11.84 9.29
C CYS A 16 -6.08 -10.49 9.84
N PRO A 17 -5.52 -9.87 10.90
CA PRO A 17 -5.99 -8.57 11.39
C PRO A 17 -5.84 -7.45 10.35
N VAL A 18 -4.72 -7.43 9.60
CA VAL A 18 -4.44 -6.43 8.58
C VAL A 18 -5.33 -6.64 7.36
N CYS A 19 -5.50 -7.89 6.91
CA CYS A 19 -6.42 -8.25 5.83
C CYS A 19 -7.87 -7.87 6.18
N CYS A 20 -8.34 -8.14 7.40
CA CYS A 20 -9.66 -7.71 7.86
C CYS A 20 -9.80 -6.18 7.91
N TYR A 21 -8.77 -5.47 8.39
CA TYR A 21 -8.77 -4.01 8.43
C TYR A 21 -8.77 -3.39 7.02
N GLY A 22 -7.95 -3.92 6.11
CA GLY A 22 -7.91 -3.52 4.70
C GLY A 22 -9.21 -3.77 3.95
N TRP A 23 -9.92 -4.87 4.25
CA TRP A 23 -11.24 -5.16 3.69
C TRP A 23 -12.34 -4.26 4.27
N CYS A 24 -12.27 -3.96 5.57
CA CYS A 24 -13.24 -3.10 6.24
C CYS A 24 -13.08 -1.62 5.87
N CYS A 25 -11.84 -1.13 5.77
CA CYS A 25 -11.55 0.24 5.36
C CYS A 25 -10.18 0.35 4.68
N THR A 26 -10.13 0.08 3.36
CA THR A 26 -8.90 0.17 2.57
C THR A 26 -8.30 1.59 2.58
N ALA A 27 -9.13 2.63 2.56
CA ALA A 27 -8.66 4.01 2.63
C ALA A 27 -8.03 4.37 3.98
N CYS A 28 -8.57 3.81 5.08
CA CYS A 28 -8.00 3.99 6.41
C CYS A 28 -6.64 3.28 6.52
N LEU A 29 -6.53 2.06 5.98
CA LEU A 29 -5.26 1.33 5.92
C LEU A 29 -4.21 2.13 5.14
N PHE A 30 -4.54 2.66 3.96
CA PHE A 30 -3.64 3.54 3.21
C PHE A 30 -3.23 4.79 4.01
N GLY A 31 -4.19 5.43 4.68
CA GLY A 31 -3.92 6.59 5.54
C GLY A 31 -2.95 6.27 6.67
N SER A 32 -3.16 5.16 7.37
CA SER A 32 -2.28 4.66 8.44
C SER A 32 -0.89 4.31 7.93
N ASN A 33 -0.79 3.71 6.75
CA ASN A 33 0.50 3.37 6.13
C ASN A 33 1.24 4.64 5.72
N ALA A 34 0.57 5.58 5.05
CA ALA A 34 1.18 6.85 4.63
C ALA A 34 1.66 7.71 5.82
N GLU A 35 0.97 7.63 6.96
CA GLU A 35 1.42 8.25 8.21
C GLU A 35 2.71 7.61 8.73
N GLN A 36 2.78 6.28 8.78
CA GLN A 36 3.97 5.55 9.23
C GLN A 36 5.16 5.68 8.27
N ILE A 37 4.89 5.72 6.96
CA ILE A 37 5.92 5.79 5.91
C ILE A 37 6.43 7.23 5.77
N SER A 38 5.54 8.17 5.46
CA SER A 38 5.86 9.54 5.06
C SER A 38 5.59 10.59 6.13
N GLY A 39 5.00 10.24 7.28
CA GLY A 39 4.60 11.22 8.29
C GLY A 39 3.42 12.10 7.86
N LYS A 40 2.64 11.68 6.86
CA LYS A 40 1.48 12.42 6.38
C LYS A 40 0.28 12.21 7.31
N ASN A 41 -0.63 13.18 7.36
CA ASN A 41 -1.84 13.04 8.17
C ASN A 41 -2.73 11.90 7.65
N CYS A 42 -3.07 10.95 8.53
CA CYS A 42 -3.87 9.77 8.20
C CYS A 42 -5.23 10.14 7.58
N CYS A 43 -5.96 11.09 8.17
CA CYS A 43 -7.27 11.51 7.68
C CYS A 43 -7.19 12.14 6.29
N LEU A 44 -6.20 13.02 6.06
CA LEU A 44 -5.97 13.64 4.76
C LEU A 44 -5.69 12.60 3.67
N MET A 45 -4.83 11.62 3.96
CA MET A 45 -4.46 10.56 3.01
C MET A 45 -5.63 9.59 2.75
N CYS A 46 -6.41 9.28 3.78
CA CYS A 46 -7.66 8.51 3.64
C CYS A 46 -8.65 9.23 2.72
N CYS A 47 -8.94 10.51 2.96
CA CYS A 47 -9.82 11.30 2.10
C CYS A 47 -9.28 11.41 0.67
N ALA A 48 -7.99 11.66 0.49
CA ALA A 48 -7.37 11.75 -0.83
C ALA A 48 -7.49 10.42 -1.61
N TYR A 49 -7.23 9.29 -0.95
CA TYR A 49 -7.41 7.96 -1.55
C TYR A 49 -8.87 7.72 -1.94
N GLN A 50 -9.82 8.06 -1.07
CA GLN A 50 -11.24 7.86 -1.34
C GLN A 50 -11.73 8.71 -2.52
N ILE A 51 -11.33 9.98 -2.59
CA ILE A 51 -11.68 10.88 -3.71
C ILE A 51 -11.09 10.36 -5.01
N LEU A 52 -9.81 9.96 -5.01
CA LEU A 52 -9.15 9.44 -6.21
C LEU A 52 -9.68 8.07 -6.61
N ALA A 53 -10.15 7.26 -5.67
CA ALA A 53 -10.81 5.99 -5.96
C ALA A 53 -12.10 6.18 -6.78
N LEU A 54 -12.85 7.26 -6.55
CA LEU A 54 -14.04 7.59 -7.37
C LEU A 54 -13.70 7.84 -8.84
N CYS A 55 -12.47 8.26 -9.14
CA CYS A 55 -11.96 8.45 -10.50
C CYS A 55 -11.12 7.29 -11.01
N ALA A 56 -11.04 6.16 -10.29
CA ALA A 56 -10.12 5.04 -10.57
C ALA A 56 -8.63 5.45 -10.63
N LEU A 57 -8.26 6.52 -9.91
CA LEU A 57 -6.89 7.07 -9.83
C LEU A 57 -6.20 6.80 -8.49
N CYS A 58 -6.79 5.98 -7.61
CA CYS A 58 -6.22 5.67 -6.29
C CYS A 58 -4.86 4.94 -6.36
N TRP A 59 -4.54 4.30 -7.49
CA TRP A 59 -3.25 3.65 -7.72
C TRP A 59 -2.09 4.66 -7.78
N VAL A 60 -2.34 5.91 -8.18
CA VAL A 60 -1.31 6.95 -8.30
C VAL A 60 -0.70 7.30 -6.94
N PRO A 61 -1.46 7.76 -5.93
CA PRO A 61 -0.90 8.06 -4.62
C PRO A 61 -0.36 6.80 -3.93
N HIS A 62 -0.99 5.63 -4.16
CA HIS A 62 -0.51 4.35 -3.64
C HIS A 62 0.88 4.01 -4.18
N TYR A 63 1.10 4.14 -5.49
CA TYR A 63 2.41 3.93 -6.12
C TYR A 63 3.50 4.79 -5.48
N PHE A 64 3.22 6.08 -5.27
CA PHE A 64 4.21 6.99 -4.68
C PHE A 64 4.54 6.66 -3.22
N GLU A 65 3.54 6.32 -2.40
CA GLU A 65 3.80 5.92 -1.01
C GLU A 65 4.56 4.58 -0.94
N ARG A 66 4.24 3.64 -1.84
CA ARG A 66 4.98 2.38 -1.98
C ARG A 66 6.44 2.58 -2.37
N GLN A 67 6.74 3.51 -3.28
CA GLN A 67 8.14 3.86 -3.61
C GLN A 67 8.89 4.35 -2.36
N LYS A 68 8.27 5.24 -1.58
CA LYS A 68 8.88 5.76 -0.35
C LYS A 68 9.06 4.69 0.71
N LEU A 69 8.11 3.76 0.84
CA LEU A 69 8.25 2.60 1.71
C LEU A 69 9.49 1.79 1.33
N ARG A 70 9.66 1.50 0.04
CA ARG A 70 10.81 0.77 -0.48
C ARG A 70 12.12 1.50 -0.23
N GLU A 71 12.16 2.81 -0.46
CA GLU A 71 13.34 3.64 -0.18
C GLU A 71 13.65 3.67 1.32
N LYS A 72 12.64 3.83 2.18
CA LYS A 72 12.78 3.93 3.65
C LYS A 72 13.34 2.64 4.27
N TYR A 73 12.89 1.48 3.80
CA TYR A 73 13.31 0.18 4.33
C TYR A 73 14.33 -0.54 3.43
N ASN A 74 14.82 0.14 2.39
CA ASN A 74 15.77 -0.39 1.41
C ASN A 74 15.32 -1.76 0.82
N LEU A 75 14.04 -1.85 0.44
CA LEU A 75 13.40 -3.08 -0.05
C LEU A 75 13.60 -3.28 -1.56
N LYS A 76 13.85 -4.52 -1.97
CA LYS A 76 13.91 -4.91 -3.39
C LYS A 76 12.61 -4.57 -4.09
N SER A 77 12.70 -4.26 -5.38
CA SER A 77 11.52 -4.20 -6.25
C SER A 77 10.83 -5.55 -6.26
N ASN A 78 9.51 -5.53 -6.17
CA ASN A 78 8.72 -6.75 -6.10
C ASN A 78 9.02 -7.66 -7.33
N PRO A 79 9.43 -8.93 -7.14
CA PRO A 79 9.92 -9.78 -8.23
C PRO A 79 8.83 -10.25 -9.22
N SER A 80 7.56 -10.26 -8.81
CA SER A 80 6.45 -10.89 -9.58
C SER A 80 5.68 -9.91 -10.48
N CYS A 81 5.63 -8.63 -10.11
CA CYS A 81 4.95 -7.58 -10.85
C CYS A 81 5.55 -6.24 -10.42
N GLY A 82 5.90 -5.36 -11.35
CA GLY A 82 6.36 -4.01 -10.98
C GLY A 82 5.35 -3.28 -10.07
N ASP A 83 5.77 -2.21 -9.42
CA ASP A 83 4.90 -1.50 -8.47
C ASP A 83 3.62 -0.92 -9.13
N CYS A 84 3.67 -0.61 -10.43
CA CYS A 84 2.53 -0.10 -11.18
C CYS A 84 1.38 -1.13 -11.34
N PRO A 85 1.59 -2.35 -11.89
CA PRO A 85 0.53 -3.36 -11.92
C PRO A 85 0.15 -3.90 -10.54
N THR A 86 1.07 -3.90 -9.58
CA THR A 86 0.79 -4.29 -8.18
C THR A 86 -0.23 -3.36 -7.53
N THR A 87 -0.05 -2.04 -7.67
CA THR A 87 -0.96 -1.03 -7.13
C THR A 87 -2.24 -0.88 -7.96
N LEU A 88 -2.23 -1.21 -9.25
CA LEU A 88 -3.40 -1.12 -10.15
C LEU A 88 -4.34 -2.33 -10.04
N LEU A 89 -3.81 -3.56 -10.06
CA LEU A 89 -4.60 -4.79 -10.12
C LEU A 89 -4.78 -5.44 -8.75
N CYS A 90 -3.90 -5.13 -7.80
CA CYS A 90 -3.85 -5.76 -6.48
C CYS A 90 -3.74 -4.73 -5.34
N SER A 91 -4.30 -3.52 -5.53
CA SER A 91 -4.22 -2.42 -4.55
C SER A 91 -4.50 -2.84 -3.09
N PRO A 92 -5.59 -3.56 -2.75
CA PRO A 92 -5.85 -3.92 -1.35
C PRO A 92 -4.80 -4.88 -0.77
N CYS A 93 -4.32 -5.83 -1.55
CA CYS A 93 -3.31 -6.79 -1.10
C CYS A 93 -1.92 -6.16 -1.01
N ALA A 94 -1.59 -5.28 -1.94
CA ALA A 94 -0.41 -4.46 -1.87
C ALA A 94 -0.41 -3.58 -0.61
N LEU A 95 -1.55 -2.96 -0.24
CA LEU A 95 -1.68 -2.20 1.01
C LEU A 95 -1.54 -3.05 2.27
N CYS A 96 -1.98 -4.32 2.24
CA CYS A 96 -1.81 -5.23 3.38
C CYS A 96 -0.35 -5.67 3.56
N GLN A 97 0.45 -5.65 2.49
CA GLN A 97 1.88 -5.98 2.53
C GLN A 97 2.75 -4.82 3.07
N GLU A 98 2.25 -3.58 3.00
CA GLU A 98 2.93 -2.35 3.43
C GLU A 98 2.89 -2.14 4.94
#